data_AF-A0A7C3N6R2-F1
#
_entry.id   AF-A0A7C3N6R2-F1
#
_cell.length_a   1.000
_cell.length_b   1.000
_cell.length_c   1.000
_cell.angle_alpha   90.00
_cell.angle_beta   90.00
_cell.angle_gamma   90.00
#
_symmetry.space_group_name_H-M   'P 1'
#
loop_
_entity.id
_entity.type
_entity.pdbx_description
1 polymer ?
#
loop_
_entity_poly.entity_id
_entity_poly.type
_entity_poly.pdbx_seq_one_letter_code
_entity_poly.pdbx_strand_id
1 'polypeptide(L)' 'MMSDKVITNLEQVTTEWLTDVLSKTEALTQGAVAAFDVATGHGNWSTNARLIVHYTDEAEIGISWQKFTGKGVER' A
#
# COMPACT_ATOMS: atom_id res chain seq x y z
N MET A 1 -21.64 -3.09 5.31
CA MET A 1 -20.98 -1.82 4.99
C MET A 1 -19.95 -1.55 6.08
N MET A 2 -18.68 -1.86 5.84
CA MET A 2 -17.62 -1.30 6.69
C MET A 2 -17.38 0.11 6.18
N SER A 3 -17.66 1.10 7.02
CA SER A 3 -17.35 2.51 6.78
C SER A 3 -15.93 2.62 6.23
N ASP A 4 -15.74 3.38 5.15
CA ASP A 4 -14.41 3.78 4.67
C ASP A 4 -13.65 4.39 5.86
N LYS A 5 -12.77 3.58 6.46
CA LYS A 5 -11.91 4.01 7.57
C LYS A 5 -10.85 4.93 6.98
N VAL A 6 -11.24 6.18 6.78
CA VAL A 6 -10.33 7.26 6.42
C VAL A 6 -9.37 7.46 7.59
N ILE A 7 -8.10 7.13 7.36
CA ILE A 7 -7.02 7.43 8.30
C ILE A 7 -6.72 8.93 8.26
N THR A 8 -6.78 9.59 9.41
CA THR A 8 -6.46 11.02 9.56
C THR A 8 -5.11 11.25 10.22
N ASN A 9 -4.57 10.23 10.91
CA ASN A 9 -3.25 10.27 11.53
C ASN A 9 -2.55 8.91 11.39
N LEU A 10 -1.23 8.91 11.39
CA LEU A 10 -0.40 7.71 11.18
C LEU A 10 -0.64 6.61 12.22
N GLU A 11 -0.98 6.97 13.47
CA GLU A 11 -1.26 6.03 14.56
C GLU A 11 -2.52 5.18 14.33
N GLN A 12 -3.38 5.59 13.39
CA GLN A 12 -4.57 4.82 13.00
C GLN A 12 -4.26 3.72 11.99
N VAL A 13 -3.05 3.71 11.43
CA VAL A 13 -2.60 2.64 10.53
C VAL A 13 -2.32 1.41 11.36
N THR A 14 -3.05 0.33 11.08
CA THR A 14 -2.82 -0.99 11.67
C THR A 14 -2.55 -2.02 10.59
N THR A 15 -1.99 -3.17 10.96
CA THR A 15 -1.79 -4.30 10.04
C THR A 15 -3.12 -4.80 9.47
N GLU A 16 -4.18 -4.83 10.28
CA GLU A 16 -5.54 -5.19 9.85
C GLU A 16 -6.09 -4.20 8.82
N TRP A 17 -5.92 -2.90 9.08
CA TRP A 17 -6.36 -1.86 8.14
C TRP A 17 -5.58 -1.93 6.82
N LEU A 18 -4.26 -2.12 6.88
CA LEU A 18 -3.42 -2.29 5.69
C LEU A 18 -3.82 -3.52 4.89
N THR A 19 -4.08 -4.65 5.57
CA THR A 19 -4.53 -5.89 4.92
C THR A 19 -5.86 -5.66 4.19
N ASP A 20 -6.85 -5.08 4.86
CA ASP A 20 -8.16 -4.79 4.26
C ASP A 20 -8.05 -3.88 3.03
N VAL A 21 -7.27 -2.80 3.11
CA VAL A 21 -7.07 -1.86 1.99
C VAL A 21 -6.34 -2.52 0.83
N LEU A 22 -5.25 -3.24 1.08
CA LEU A 22 -4.46 -3.89 0.03
C LEU A 22 -5.22 -5.03 -0.65
N SER A 23 -6.06 -5.75 0.08
CA SER A 23 -6.94 -6.77 -0.52
C SER A 23 -8.04 -6.15 -1.37
N LYS A 24 -8.62 -5.02 -0.95
CA LYS A 24 -9.63 -4.29 -1.75
C LYS A 24 -9.08 -3.74 -3.07
N THR A 25 -7.81 -3.37 -3.09
CA THR A 25 -7.15 -2.87 -4.31
C THR A 25 -6.50 -3.96 -5.15
N GLU A 26 -6.68 -5.23 -4.77
CA GLU A 26 -6.04 -6.40 -5.40
C GLU A 26 -4.51 -6.35 -5.38
N ALA A 27 -3.92 -5.45 -4.58
CA ALA A 27 -2.48 -5.39 -4.36
C ALA A 27 -1.98 -6.56 -3.50
N LEU A 28 -2.83 -7.09 -2.63
CA LEU A 28 -2.60 -8.32 -1.86
C LEU A 28 -3.73 -9.32 -2.18
N THR A 29 -3.44 -10.31 -3.01
CA THR A 29 -4.42 -11.30 -3.49
C THR A 29 -4.59 -12.47 -2.52
N GLN A 30 -3.56 -12.77 -1.71
CA GLN A 30 -3.60 -13.79 -0.66
C GLN A 30 -2.70 -13.38 0.52
N GLY A 31 -2.98 -13.90 1.72
CA GLY A 31 -2.21 -13.66 2.95
C GLY A 31 -2.57 -12.37 3.66
N ALA A 32 -1.66 -11.85 4.48
CA ALA A 32 -1.89 -10.66 5.30
C ALA A 32 -0.61 -9.82 5.47
N VAL A 33 -0.79 -8.59 5.96
CA VAL A 33 0.30 -7.78 6.49
C VAL A 33 0.63 -8.28 7.90
N ALA A 34 1.86 -8.78 8.10
CA ALA A 34 2.34 -9.27 9.39
C ALA A 34 2.83 -8.14 10.29
N ALA A 35 3.55 -7.18 9.71
CA ALA A 35 4.10 -6.02 10.41
C ALA A 35 4.32 -4.86 9.43
N PHE A 36 4.60 -3.67 9.95
CA PHE A 36 5.11 -2.58 9.15
C PHE A 36 6.04 -1.70 9.98
N ASP A 37 7.06 -1.16 9.34
CA ASP A 37 7.91 -0.12 9.91
C ASP A 37 7.50 1.24 9.37
N VAL A 38 7.63 2.27 10.20
CA VAL A 38 7.43 3.66 9.82
C VAL A 38 8.78 4.36 9.76
N ALA A 39 9.15 4.81 8.57
CA ALA A 39 10.27 5.73 8.39
C ALA A 39 9.70 7.15 8.18
N THR A 40 9.80 8.00 9.21
CA THR A 40 9.40 9.40 9.11
C THR A 40 10.52 10.23 8.50
N GLY A 41 10.16 11.07 7.54
CA GLY A 41 11.00 12.10 6.96
C GLY A 41 10.41 13.47 7.25
N HIS A 42 11.28 14.47 7.34
CA HIS A 42 10.85 15.86 7.41
C HIS A 42 11.43 16.60 6.20
N GLY A 43 10.56 17.00 5.29
CA GLY A 43 10.89 17.94 4.23
C GLY A 43 10.61 19.36 4.72
N ASN A 44 11.26 20.35 4.13
CA ASN A 44 11.13 21.75 4.55
C ASN A 44 9.67 22.27 4.49
N TRP A 45 8.79 21.61 3.72
CA TRP A 45 7.40 22.01 3.48
C TRP A 45 6.36 20.91 3.74
N SER A 46 6.77 19.73 4.20
CA SER A 46 5.84 18.64 4.52
C SER A 46 6.47 17.62 5.46
N THR A 47 5.62 16.97 6.27
CA THR A 47 6.00 15.74 6.97
C THR A 47 5.59 14.57 6.09
N ASN A 48 6.54 13.69 5.74
CA ASN A 48 6.27 12.48 5.00
C ASN A 48 6.57 11.25 5.87
N ALA A 49 5.80 10.19 5.70
CA ALA A 49 6.07 8.90 6.31
C ALA A 49 6.11 7.84 5.22
N ARG A 50 7.13 7.00 5.24
CA ARG A 50 7.22 5.81 4.41
C ARG A 50 6.85 4.61 5.28
N LEU A 51 5.83 3.87 4.85
CA LEU A 51 5.47 2.58 5.43
C LEU A 51 6.23 1.48 4.69
N ILE A 52 6.98 0.67 5.44
CA ILE A 52 7.66 -0.51 4.92
C ILE A 52 6.84 -1.71 5.42
N VAL A 53 6.12 -2.37 4.51
CA VAL A 53 5.17 -3.42 4.85
C VAL A 53 5.86 -4.78 4.79
N HIS A 54 5.70 -5.58 5.83
CA HIS A 54 6.15 -6.97 5.93
C HIS A 54 4.94 -7.88 5.86
N TYR A 55 4.98 -8.87 4.98
CA TYR A 55 3.86 -9.77 4.71
C TYR A 55 4.05 -11.12 5.40
N THR A 56 2.95 -11.86 5.56
CA THR A 56 3.01 -13.27 5.97
C THR A 56 3.63 -14.15 4.87
N ASP A 57 4.15 -15.32 5.23
CA ASP A 57 4.83 -16.23 4.28
C ASP A 57 3.91 -16.71 3.15
N GLU A 58 2.59 -16.77 3.40
CA GLU A 58 1.57 -17.18 2.42
C GLU A 58 1.12 -16.04 1.49
N ALA A 59 1.71 -14.85 1.63
CA ALA A 59 1.26 -13.67 0.94
C ALA A 59 1.54 -13.71 -0.57
N GLU A 60 0.54 -13.33 -1.35
CA GLU A 60 0.64 -13.17 -2.79
C GLU A 60 0.33 -11.72 -3.16
N ILE A 61 1.29 -11.08 -3.84
CA ILE A 61 1.22 -9.65 -4.17
C ILE A 61 0.80 -9.50 -5.63
N GLY A 62 -0.34 -8.84 -5.85
CA GLY A 62 -0.86 -8.53 -7.17
C GLY A 62 -0.07 -7.40 -7.83
N ILE A 63 1.09 -7.70 -8.41
CA ILE A 63 1.77 -6.77 -9.32
C ILE A 63 1.08 -6.78 -10.68
N SER A 64 0.04 -5.95 -10.83
CA SER A 64 -0.53 -5.67 -12.14
C SER A 64 0.47 -4.84 -12.96
N TRP A 65 1.29 -5.52 -13.75
CA TRP A 65 2.04 -4.90 -14.85
C TRP A 65 1.04 -4.47 -15.92
N GLN A 66 0.40 -3.32 -15.73
CA GLN A 66 -0.21 -2.63 -16.86
C GLN A 66 0.93 -2.24 -17.80
N LYS A 67 1.16 -3.10 -18.81
CA LYS A 67 2.04 -2.82 -19.93
C LYS A 67 1.53 -1.54 -20.58
N PHE A 68 2.17 -0.41 -20.30
CA PHE A 68 2.07 0.76 -21.14
C PHE A 68 2.79 0.44 -22.45
N THR A 69 2.13 -0.31 -23.34
CA THR A 69 2.55 -0.37 -24.75
C THR A 69 2.15 0.94 -25.40
N GLY A 70 2.86 2.01 -25.04
CA GLY A 70 2.88 3.23 -25.83
C GLY A 70 3.54 2.88 -27.16
N LYS A 71 2.73 2.61 -28.19
CA LYS A 71 3.22 2.68 -29.57
C LYS A 71 3.68 4.12 -29.78
N GLY A 72 5.00 4.32 -29.80
CA GLY A 72 5.59 5.54 -30.31
C GLY A 72 5.05 5.78 -31.71
N VAL A 73 4.31 6.87 -31.89
CA VAL A 73 4.07 7.46 -33.21
C VAL A 73 5.41 8.09 -33.60
N GLU A 74 6.19 7.38 -34.38
CA GLU A 74 7.31 7.95 -35.12
C GLU A 74 6.73 8.95 -36.14
N ARG A 75 7.24 10.19 -36.11
CA ARG A 75 6.94 11.24 -37.09
C ARG A 75 7.96 11.20 -38.20
#